data_AF-X0XQB7-F1
#
_entry.id   AF-X0XQB7-F1
#
_cell.length_a   1.000
_cell.length_b   1.000
_cell.length_c   1.000
_cell.angle_alpha   90.00
_cell.angle_beta   90.00
_cell.angle_gamma   90.00
#
_symmetry.space_group_name_H-M   'P 1'
#
loop_
_entity.id
_entity.type
_entity.pdbx_description
1 polymer ?
#
loop_
_entity_poly.entity_id
_entity_poly.type
_entity_poly.pdbx_seq_one_letter_code
_entity_poly.pdbx_strand_id
1 'polypeptide(L)'
;KNYAHLAKQLVEGTISPDSIRKIVDKSESEYSKRLLAVAVDATFRLEQVFDKCEEDLLKEFPEDIDALYRFLNLVELDSGLLVCPECGRWYPVGSAVETIPEMLPDDLREKDRDLEWMERWRGLVPSHVLEEGKPFNLSE
;
A
#
# COMPACT_ATOMS: atom_id res chain seq x y z
N LYS A 1 -4.61 12.28 21.94
CA LYS A 1 -4.96 13.12 20.77
C LYS A 1 -4.12 12.79 19.51
N ASN A 2 -2.83 12.42 19.60
CA ASN A 2 -2.02 12.32 18.38
C ASN A 2 -2.23 11.05 17.53
N TYR A 3 -2.69 9.92 18.08
CA TYR A 3 -2.84 8.68 17.29
C TYR A 3 -4.18 7.97 17.45
N ALA A 4 -5.20 8.64 17.98
CA ALA A 4 -6.51 8.02 18.23
C ALA A 4 -7.14 7.46 16.95
N HIS A 5 -6.99 8.16 15.83
CA HIS A 5 -7.49 7.67 14.55
C HIS A 5 -6.79 6.38 14.10
N LEU A 6 -5.47 6.30 14.24
CA LEU A 6 -4.69 5.11 13.90
C LEU A 6 -5.03 3.93 14.81
N ALA A 7 -5.15 4.16 16.13
CA ALA A 7 -5.55 3.13 17.08
C ALA A 7 -6.94 2.57 16.73
N LYS A 8 -7.90 3.44 16.41
CA LYS A 8 -9.22 3.04 15.92
C LYS A 8 -9.14 2.19 14.64
N GLN A 9 -8.37 2.64 13.65
CA GLN A 9 -8.21 1.92 12.37
C GLN A 9 -7.57 0.54 12.55
N LEU A 10 -6.70 0.37 13.55
CA LEU A 10 -6.15 -0.93 13.92
C LEU A 10 -7.22 -1.83 14.55
N VAL A 11 -7.96 -1.34 15.54
CA VAL A 11 -8.99 -2.13 16.25
C VAL A 11 -10.14 -2.55 15.32
N GLU A 12 -10.59 -1.66 14.42
CA GLU A 12 -11.68 -1.96 13.49
C GLU A 12 -11.21 -2.74 12.24
N GLY A 13 -9.90 -3.00 12.10
CA GLY A 13 -9.33 -3.77 11.00
C GLY A 13 -9.13 -3.01 9.69
N THR A 14 -9.38 -1.69 9.66
CA THR A 14 -9.06 -0.83 8.51
C THR A 14 -7.58 -0.90 8.15
N ILE A 15 -6.71 -0.90 9.16
CA ILE A 15 -5.28 -1.16 8.99
C ILE A 15 -5.01 -2.59 9.44
N SER A 16 -4.65 -3.43 8.48
CA SER A 16 -4.28 -4.82 8.72
C SER A 16 -2.76 -4.95 8.96
N PRO A 17 -2.32 -5.39 10.14
CA PRO A 17 -0.90 -5.64 10.38
C PRO A 17 -0.32 -6.73 9.48
N ASP A 18 -1.12 -7.76 9.16
CA ASP A 18 -0.77 -8.78 8.16
C ASP A 18 -0.41 -8.17 6.80
N SER A 19 -1.13 -7.14 6.37
CA SER A 19 -0.84 -6.44 5.11
C SER A 19 0.49 -5.69 5.17
N ILE A 20 0.81 -5.05 6.30
CA ILE A 20 2.09 -4.35 6.49
C ILE A 20 3.26 -5.33 6.44
N ARG A 21 3.12 -6.51 7.07
CA ARG A 21 4.17 -7.55 7.04
C ARG A 21 4.44 -8.15 5.67
N LYS A 22 3.48 -8.05 4.75
CA LYS A 22 3.63 -8.54 3.37
C LYS A 22 4.36 -7.54 2.47
N ILE A 23 4.62 -6.32 2.93
CA ILE A 23 5.35 -5.32 2.16
C ILE A 23 6.80 -5.76 2.01
N VAL A 24 7.29 -5.74 0.78
CA VAL A 24 8.69 -6.01 0.44
C VAL A 24 9.28 -4.75 -0.18
N ASP A 25 10.14 -4.07 0.57
CA ASP A 25 10.87 -2.90 0.07
C ASP A 25 12.13 -3.36 -0.70
N LYS A 26 12.12 -3.15 -2.02
CA LYS A 26 13.25 -3.40 -2.93
C LYS A 26 13.93 -2.12 -3.40
N SER A 27 13.60 -0.98 -2.82
CA SER A 27 14.24 0.29 -3.14
C SER A 27 15.67 0.33 -2.60
N GLU A 28 16.46 1.32 -3.03
CA GLU A 28 17.77 1.60 -2.44
C GLU A 28 17.67 2.53 -1.22
N SER A 29 16.45 2.89 -0.79
CA SER A 29 16.24 3.84 0.30
C SER A 29 16.40 3.19 1.67
N GLU A 30 17.57 3.37 2.30
CA GLU A 30 17.82 2.93 3.68
C GLU A 30 16.84 3.56 4.69
N TYR A 31 16.35 4.77 4.40
CA TYR A 31 15.32 5.42 5.22
C TYR A 31 14.00 4.65 5.19
N SER A 32 13.50 4.31 3.99
CA SER A 32 12.25 3.55 3.81
C SER A 32 12.37 2.15 4.42
N LYS A 33 13.46 1.44 4.10
CA LYS A 33 13.73 0.10 4.66
C LYS A 33 13.72 0.10 6.18
N ARG A 34 14.35 1.10 6.81
CA ARG A 34 14.39 1.23 8.27
C ARG A 34 13.00 1.50 8.84
N LEU A 35 12.22 2.41 8.25
CA LEU A 35 10.86 2.67 8.71
C LEU A 35 9.97 1.43 8.59
N LEU A 36 10.04 0.72 7.47
CA LEU A 36 9.30 -0.53 7.26
C LEU A 36 9.69 -1.58 8.30
N ALA A 37 10.98 -1.78 8.56
CA ALA A 37 11.45 -2.76 9.55
C ALA A 37 10.88 -2.47 10.95
N VAL A 38 10.96 -1.21 11.40
CA VAL A 38 10.43 -0.81 12.71
C VAL A 38 8.90 -0.95 12.76
N ALA A 39 8.20 -0.60 11.67
CA ALA A 39 6.74 -0.77 11.56
C ALA A 39 6.33 -2.25 11.61
N VAL A 40 7.04 -3.13 10.90
CA VAL A 40 6.82 -4.58 10.94
C VAL A 40 7.04 -5.12 12.36
N ASP A 41 8.12 -4.73 13.03
CA ASP A 41 8.35 -5.12 14.43
C ASP A 41 7.23 -4.64 15.37
N ALA A 42 6.70 -3.43 15.13
CA ALA A 42 5.56 -2.90 15.87
C ALA A 42 4.29 -3.74 15.66
N THR A 43 4.05 -4.24 14.43
CA THR A 43 2.89 -5.11 14.17
C THR A 43 2.90 -6.38 15.01
N PHE A 44 4.06 -7.03 15.19
CA PHE A 44 4.17 -8.25 15.98
C PHE A 44 3.89 -8.03 17.48
N ARG A 45 4.19 -6.84 18.00
CA ARG A 45 3.92 -6.48 19.40
C ARG A 45 2.45 -6.12 19.60
N LEU A 46 1.88 -5.33 18.70
CA LEU A 46 0.46 -4.97 18.70
C LEU A 46 -0.44 -6.19 18.49
N GLU A 47 0.04 -7.22 17.80
CA GLU A 47 -0.75 -8.43 17.60
C GLU A 47 -1.09 -9.21 18.84
N GLN A 48 -0.21 -9.15 19.83
CA GLN A 48 -0.37 -9.84 21.10
C GLN A 48 -1.49 -9.22 21.95
N VAL A 49 -2.10 -8.13 21.48
CA VAL A 49 -3.07 -7.32 22.22
C VAL A 49 -4.27 -6.88 21.38
N PHE A 50 -4.59 -7.57 20.28
CA PHE A 50 -5.72 -7.21 19.40
C PHE A 50 -7.09 -7.14 20.08
N ASP A 51 -7.26 -7.84 21.21
CA ASP A 51 -8.49 -7.79 22.00
C ASP A 51 -8.63 -6.52 22.86
N LYS A 52 -7.64 -5.61 22.83
CA LYS A 52 -7.64 -4.37 23.62
C LYS A 52 -8.39 -3.23 22.93
N CYS A 53 -8.96 -2.34 23.74
CA CYS A 53 -9.63 -1.15 23.23
C CYS A 53 -8.63 -0.07 22.80
N GLU A 54 -9.11 0.94 22.08
CA GLU A 54 -8.29 2.04 21.54
C GLU A 54 -7.45 2.73 22.63
N GLU A 55 -8.04 2.95 23.82
CA GLU A 55 -7.36 3.61 24.93
C GLU A 55 -6.18 2.81 25.47
N ASP A 56 -6.32 1.49 25.55
CA ASP A 56 -5.29 0.60 26.06
C ASP A 56 -4.10 0.53 25.09
N LEU A 57 -4.37 0.48 23.78
CA LEU A 57 -3.33 0.55 22.76
C LEU A 57 -2.51 1.84 22.87
N LEU A 58 -3.20 2.99 22.98
CA LEU A 58 -2.54 4.29 23.10
C LEU A 58 -1.71 4.44 24.38
N LYS A 59 -2.13 3.79 25.46
CA LYS A 59 -1.46 3.88 26.76
C LYS A 59 -0.28 2.93 26.85
N GLU A 60 -0.43 1.71 26.36
CA GLU A 60 0.56 0.65 26.54
C GLU A 60 1.57 0.56 25.38
N PHE A 61 1.17 0.96 24.17
CA PHE A 61 1.98 0.82 22.96
C PHE A 61 2.17 2.15 22.18
N PRO A 62 2.48 3.28 22.85
CA PRO A 62 2.58 4.57 22.17
C PRO A 62 3.70 4.60 21.11
N GLU A 63 4.82 3.94 21.38
CA GLU A 63 5.98 3.89 20.46
C GLU A 63 5.73 3.01 19.24
N ASP A 64 4.98 1.91 19.40
CA ASP A 64 4.60 1.03 18.29
C ASP A 64 3.59 1.71 17.37
N ILE A 65 2.65 2.45 17.95
CA ILE A 65 1.71 3.26 17.19
C ILE A 65 2.43 4.41 16.47
N ASP A 66 3.41 5.07 17.10
CA ASP A 66 4.25 6.09 16.45
C ASP A 66 5.06 5.49 15.28
N ALA A 67 5.64 4.31 15.46
CA ALA A 67 6.37 3.61 14.42
C ALA A 67 5.49 3.31 13.19
N LEU A 68 4.30 2.75 13.41
CA LEU A 68 3.33 2.52 12.35
C LEU A 68 2.91 3.82 11.68
N TYR A 69 2.58 4.84 12.47
CA TYR A 69 2.19 6.16 11.96
C TYR A 69 3.26 6.74 11.04
N ARG A 70 4.53 6.70 11.45
CA ARG A 70 5.65 7.21 10.67
C ARG A 70 5.79 6.48 9.35
N PHE A 71 5.75 5.16 9.34
CA PHE A 71 5.86 4.42 8.09
C PHE A 71 4.69 4.73 7.15
N LEU A 72 3.46 4.72 7.66
CA LEU A 72 2.25 4.95 6.86
C LEU A 72 2.10 6.38 6.31
N ASN A 73 2.76 7.38 6.93
CA ASN A 73 2.59 8.79 6.56
C ASN A 73 3.86 9.47 6.04
N LEU A 74 5.04 8.88 6.20
CA LEU A 74 6.32 9.47 5.75
C LEU A 74 6.92 8.74 4.54
N VAL A 75 6.38 7.59 4.16
CA VAL A 75 6.77 6.85 2.97
C VAL A 75 5.70 7.05 1.90
N GLU A 76 6.11 7.53 0.74
CA GLU A 76 5.25 7.77 -0.41
C GLU A 76 5.75 6.97 -1.62
N LEU A 77 4.82 6.66 -2.53
CA LEU A 77 5.10 5.99 -3.81
C LEU A 77 4.88 6.99 -4.94
N ASP A 78 5.90 7.30 -5.72
CA ASP A 78 5.76 8.19 -6.88
C ASP A 78 4.90 7.56 -7.98
N SER A 79 5.13 6.27 -8.25
CA SER A 79 4.43 5.48 -9.25
C SER A 79 4.24 4.04 -8.75
N GLY A 80 3.16 3.39 -9.18
CA GLY A 80 2.83 2.06 -8.68
C GLY A 80 1.67 1.40 -9.41
N LEU A 81 1.37 0.16 -9.01
CA LEU A 81 0.34 -0.67 -9.60
C LEU A 81 -0.49 -1.32 -8.49
N LEU A 82 -1.80 -1.11 -8.52
CA LEU A 82 -2.75 -1.87 -7.72
C LEU A 82 -3.35 -2.96 -8.60
N VAL A 83 -3.42 -4.20 -8.12
CA VAL A 83 -4.01 -5.33 -8.87
C VAL A 83 -5.06 -6.01 -8.00
N CYS A 84 -6.26 -6.16 -8.54
CA CYS A 84 -7.30 -6.96 -7.92
C CYS A 84 -6.97 -8.45 -8.10
N PRO A 85 -6.74 -9.20 -7.00
CA PRO A 85 -6.35 -10.61 -7.09
C PRO A 85 -7.48 -11.51 -7.61
N GLU A 86 -8.74 -11.06 -7.56
CA GLU A 86 -9.89 -11.87 -7.97
C GLU A 86 -10.15 -11.82 -9.48
N CYS A 87 -9.97 -10.66 -10.10
CA CYS A 87 -10.40 -10.44 -11.50
C CYS A 87 -9.29 -9.99 -12.44
N GLY A 88 -8.09 -9.68 -11.92
CA GLY A 88 -6.95 -9.20 -12.70
C GLY A 88 -7.06 -7.74 -13.17
N ARG A 89 -8.06 -6.99 -12.69
CA ARG A 89 -8.15 -5.55 -12.96
C ARG A 89 -7.03 -4.82 -12.23
N TRP A 90 -6.34 -3.96 -12.94
CA TRP A 90 -5.24 -3.18 -12.38
C TRP A 90 -5.54 -1.69 -12.43
N TYR A 91 -4.91 -0.91 -11.54
CA TYR A 91 -5.00 0.54 -11.51
C TYR A 91 -3.60 1.13 -11.37
N PRO A 92 -3.21 2.08 -12.22
CA PRO A 92 -1.94 2.78 -12.08
C PRO A 92 -1.99 3.76 -10.92
N VAL A 93 -0.83 4.00 -10.33
CA VAL A 93 -0.53 5.11 -9.44
C VAL A 93 0.51 5.97 -10.13
N GLY A 94 0.32 7.28 -10.17
CA GLY A 94 1.29 8.20 -10.77
C GLY A 94 1.23 8.30 -12.30
N SER A 95 0.14 7.86 -12.95
CA SER A 95 0.03 7.93 -14.42
C SER A 95 -0.30 9.34 -14.95
N ALA A 96 -1.20 10.07 -14.31
CA ALA A 96 -1.58 11.44 -14.67
C ALA A 96 -1.07 12.45 -13.64
N VAL A 97 -1.12 12.10 -12.35
CA VAL A 97 -0.59 12.90 -11.24
C VAL A 97 0.24 11.99 -10.35
N GLU A 98 1.49 12.37 -10.08
CA GLU A 98 2.41 11.65 -9.19
C GLU A 98 1.73 11.29 -7.87
N THR A 99 2.03 10.11 -7.32
CA THR A 99 1.47 9.56 -6.07
C THR A 99 -0.04 9.29 -6.03
N ILE A 100 -0.82 9.72 -7.02
CA ILE A 100 -2.28 9.55 -7.02
C ILE A 100 -2.69 8.25 -7.73
N PRO A 101 -3.48 7.38 -7.09
CA PRO A 101 -4.09 6.22 -7.75
C PRO A 101 -5.25 6.62 -8.67
N GLU A 102 -5.25 6.14 -9.91
CA GLU A 102 -6.33 6.36 -10.88
C GLU A 102 -7.31 5.18 -10.90
N MET A 103 -8.33 5.26 -10.04
CA MET A 103 -9.35 4.22 -9.88
C MET A 103 -10.64 4.55 -10.65
N LEU A 104 -10.51 4.91 -11.92
CA LEU A 104 -11.67 5.17 -12.78
C LEU A 104 -12.33 3.86 -13.26
N PRO A 105 -13.66 3.85 -13.46
CA PRO A 105 -14.36 2.81 -14.22
C PRO A 105 -13.75 2.56 -15.60
N ASP A 106 -13.84 1.32 -16.10
CA ASP A 106 -13.21 0.89 -17.34
C ASP A 106 -13.58 1.78 -18.56
N ASP A 107 -14.82 2.29 -18.62
CA ASP A 107 -15.32 3.16 -19.69
C ASP A 107 -14.83 4.61 -19.62
N LEU A 108 -14.26 5.02 -18.48
CA LEU A 108 -13.64 6.33 -18.26
C LEU A 108 -12.12 6.29 -18.32
N ARG A 109 -11.52 5.12 -18.60
CA ARG A 109 -10.07 4.97 -18.70
C ARG A 109 -9.54 5.31 -20.09
N GLU A 110 -8.43 6.03 -20.13
CA GLU A 110 -7.75 6.41 -21.36
C GLU A 110 -6.77 5.30 -21.77
N LYS A 111 -7.19 4.42 -22.69
CA LYS A 111 -6.41 3.23 -23.13
C LYS A 111 -4.96 3.56 -23.48
N ASP A 112 -4.73 4.59 -24.27
CA ASP A 112 -3.37 4.94 -24.71
C ASP A 112 -2.47 5.32 -23.53
N ARG A 113 -2.98 6.10 -22.56
CA ARG A 113 -2.24 6.48 -21.35
C ARG A 113 -1.90 5.27 -20.49
N ASP A 114 -2.85 4.35 -20.34
CA ASP A 114 -2.65 3.13 -19.57
C ASP A 114 -1.57 2.22 -20.18
N LEU A 115 -1.60 2.06 -21.51
CA LEU A 115 -0.61 1.26 -22.22
C LEU A 115 0.77 1.94 -22.21
N GLU A 116 0.84 3.27 -22.36
CA GLU A 116 2.09 4.02 -22.22
C GLU A 116 2.71 3.87 -20.83
N TRP A 117 1.89 3.96 -19.78
CA TRP A 117 2.34 3.72 -18.41
C TRP A 117 2.85 2.29 -18.24
N MET A 118 2.12 1.30 -18.76
CA MET A 118 2.52 -0.11 -18.67
C MET A 118 3.81 -0.39 -19.44
N GLU A 119 4.00 0.21 -20.61
CA GLU A 119 5.23 0.10 -21.40
C GLU A 119 6.43 0.69 -20.65
N ARG A 120 6.26 1.90 -20.09
CA ARG A 120 7.30 2.56 -19.29
C ARG A 120 7.78 1.70 -18.12
N TRP A 121 6.86 0.99 -17.48
CA TRP A 121 7.15 0.17 -16.29
C TRP A 121 7.18 -1.33 -16.57
N ARG A 122 7.23 -1.75 -17.84
CA ARG A 122 7.11 -3.15 -18.28
C ARG A 122 8.02 -4.11 -17.50
N GLY A 123 9.23 -3.69 -17.14
CA GLY A 123 10.19 -4.52 -16.39
C GLY A 123 9.82 -4.79 -14.92
N LEU A 124 8.90 -4.02 -14.34
CA LEU A 124 8.43 -4.17 -12.95
C LEU A 124 6.99 -4.70 -12.86
N VAL A 125 6.20 -4.54 -13.92
CA VAL A 125 4.82 -5.03 -13.96
C VAL A 125 4.79 -6.56 -14.02
N PRO A 126 3.97 -7.25 -13.20
CA PRO A 126 3.84 -8.70 -13.26
C PRO A 126 3.37 -9.18 -14.65
N SER A 127 3.94 -10.29 -15.15
CA SER A 127 3.62 -10.82 -16.50
C SER A 127 2.13 -11.06 -16.73
N HIS A 128 1.41 -11.59 -15.74
CA HIS A 128 -0.04 -11.81 -15.84
C HIS A 128 -0.83 -10.51 -16.06
N VAL A 129 -0.34 -9.36 -15.58
CA VAL A 129 -0.97 -8.06 -15.86
C VAL A 129 -0.64 -7.60 -17.28
N LEU A 130 0.58 -7.84 -17.76
CA LEU A 130 1.00 -7.51 -19.13
C LEU A 130 0.24 -8.33 -20.19
N GLU A 131 -0.20 -9.53 -19.85
CA GLU A 131 -0.81 -10.50 -20.77
C GLU A 131 -2.34 -10.60 -20.62
N GLU A 132 -2.86 -10.49 -19.40
CA GLU A 132 -4.27 -10.77 -19.08
C GLU A 132 -4.95 -9.63 -18.29
N GLY A 133 -4.21 -8.54 -18.05
CA GLY A 133 -4.68 -7.41 -17.24
C GLY A 133 -5.94 -6.75 -17.82
N LYS A 134 -6.83 -6.32 -16.91
CA LYS A 134 -8.05 -5.57 -17.26
C LYS A 134 -7.93 -4.10 -16.84
N PRO A 135 -8.50 -3.16 -17.61
CA PRO A 135 -9.24 -3.37 -18.85
C PRO A 135 -8.34 -3.50 -20.09
N PHE A 136 -7.07 -3.11 -19.99
CA PHE A 136 -6.10 -3.14 -21.10
C PHE A 136 -4.81 -3.85 -20.67
N ASN A 137 -4.13 -4.46 -21.65
CA ASN A 137 -2.86 -5.15 -21.50
C ASN A 137 -2.03 -5.02 -22.79
N LEU A 138 -0.76 -5.47 -22.77
CA LEU A 138 0.18 -5.32 -23.89
C LEU A 138 0.16 -6.50 -24.88
N SER A 139 -0.75 -7.46 -24.70
CA SER A 139 -0.93 -8.60 -25.60
C SER A 139 -2.04 -8.41 -26.64
N GLU A 140 -2.80 -7.31 -26.55
CA GLU A 140 -3.78 -6.86 -27.55
C GLU A 140 -3.17 -6.02 -28.68
#